data_AF-R5LKJ8-F1
#
_entry.id   AF-R5LKJ8-F1
#
_cell.length_a   1.000
_cell.length_b   1.000
_cell.length_c   1.000
_cell.angle_alpha   90.00
_cell.angle_beta   90.00
_cell.angle_gamma   90.00
#
_symmetry.space_group_name_H-M   'P 1'
#
loop_
_entity.id
_entity.type
_entity.pdbx_description
1 polymer ?
#
loop_
_entity_poly.entity_id
_entity_poly.type
_entity_poly.pdbx_seq_one_letter_code
_entity_poly.pdbx_strand_id
1 'polypeptide(L)'
;MYNYDYLNDTMYQKMRMNSMRSFNRNSSLFSPSDGYNNGNMFTNLYSQYKNYRPAQLSGNTEKEKMLLEIGRISFAAHDLNLYLDLYPNDESMLTLFNDYRKSANELISQYEVKFGPLNIVSNSLENGPFKWINGPWPWEDINNV
;
A
#
# COMPACT_ATOMS: atom_id res chain seq x y z
N MET A 1 12.67 23.18 17.29
CA MET A 1 12.42 21.74 17.04
C MET A 1 10.98 21.47 17.40
N TYR A 2 10.10 21.40 16.39
CA TYR A 2 8.70 21.04 16.61
C TYR A 2 8.55 19.55 16.34
N ASN A 3 8.09 18.83 17.37
CA ASN A 3 7.76 17.43 17.31
C ASN A 3 6.43 17.25 16.57
N TYR A 4 6.45 16.61 15.40
CA TYR A 4 5.26 16.26 14.62
C TYR A 4 4.90 14.78 14.85
N ASP A 5 4.51 14.46 16.08
CA ASP A 5 4.05 13.14 16.53
C ASP A 5 2.51 13.05 16.65
N TYR A 6 1.73 13.80 15.84
CA TYR A 6 0.28 13.88 16.06
C TYR A 6 -0.58 13.83 14.79
N LEU A 7 -0.20 12.99 13.82
CA LEU A 7 -1.14 12.59 12.76
C LEU A 7 -1.31 11.06 12.75
N ASN A 8 -2.26 10.64 13.59
CA ASN A 8 -3.14 9.49 13.40
C ASN A 8 -2.75 8.10 13.95
N ASP A 9 -2.08 8.06 15.10
CA ASP A 9 -1.77 6.82 15.84
C ASP A 9 -3.05 5.98 16.11
N THR A 10 -4.22 6.59 16.27
CA THR A 10 -5.46 5.86 16.59
C THR A 10 -6.06 5.09 15.42
N MET A 11 -5.94 5.56 14.17
CA MET A 11 -6.44 4.85 12.98
C MET A 11 -5.48 3.74 12.59
N TYR A 12 -4.17 4.00 12.60
CA TYR A 12 -3.15 2.99 12.34
C TYR A 12 -3.16 1.90 13.42
N GLN A 13 -3.30 2.25 14.70
CA GLN A 13 -3.48 1.26 15.77
C GLN A 13 -4.80 0.51 15.66
N LYS A 14 -5.91 1.15 15.26
CA LYS A 14 -7.19 0.46 15.04
C LYS A 14 -7.15 -0.47 13.82
N MET A 15 -6.49 -0.09 12.73
CA MET A 15 -6.22 -0.97 11.58
C MET A 15 -5.35 -2.16 11.99
N ARG A 16 -4.27 -1.91 12.74
CA ARG A 16 -3.38 -2.94 13.29
C ARG A 16 -4.14 -3.89 14.22
N MET A 17 -4.99 -3.37 15.11
CA MET A 17 -5.80 -4.15 16.06
C MET A 17 -6.94 -4.94 15.39
N ASN A 18 -7.57 -4.39 14.34
CA ASN A 18 -8.63 -5.08 13.61
C ASN A 18 -8.07 -6.20 12.74
N SER A 19 -6.90 -5.99 12.11
CA SER A 19 -6.18 -7.06 11.40
C SER A 19 -5.76 -8.19 12.34
N MET A 20 -5.39 -7.91 13.59
CA MET A 20 -4.91 -8.92 14.54
C MET A 20 -6.00 -9.81 15.18
N ARG A 21 -7.30 -9.50 15.02
CA ARG A 21 -8.37 -10.21 15.74
C ARG A 21 -8.82 -11.53 15.10
N SER A 22 -8.27 -11.91 13.94
CA SER A 22 -8.54 -13.20 13.31
C SER A 22 -7.27 -13.82 12.70
N PHE A 23 -6.26 -14.08 13.54
CA PHE A 23 -5.09 -14.85 13.11
C PHE A 23 -4.84 -16.01 14.06
N ASN A 24 -5.52 -17.13 13.79
CA ASN A 24 -5.06 -18.43 14.27
C ASN A 24 -5.54 -19.58 13.36
N ARG A 25 -4.72 -19.92 12.35
CA ARG A 25 -3.84 -21.11 12.31
C ARG A 25 -3.10 -21.10 10.96
N ASN A 26 -1.75 -21.17 10.98
CA ASN A 26 -0.85 -21.36 9.82
C ASN A 26 -0.70 -20.23 8.76
N SER A 27 -0.62 -18.94 9.14
CA SER A 27 -0.32 -17.90 8.14
C SER A 27 1.19 -17.68 7.97
N SER A 28 1.77 -18.29 6.96
CA SER A 28 3.09 -17.95 6.40
C SER A 28 3.02 -16.63 5.61
N LEU A 29 2.48 -15.56 6.20
CA LEU A 29 2.34 -14.27 5.54
C LEU A 29 3.27 -13.21 6.15
N PHE A 30 3.87 -12.40 5.28
CA PHE A 30 4.58 -11.18 5.61
C PHE A 30 3.59 -10.04 5.91
N SER A 31 4.06 -8.99 6.59
CA SER A 31 3.33 -7.73 6.62
C SER A 31 3.28 -7.11 5.22
N PRO A 32 2.31 -6.23 4.88
CA PRO A 32 2.30 -5.55 3.58
C PRO A 32 3.61 -4.81 3.26
N SER A 33 4.27 -4.23 4.26
CA SER A 33 5.58 -3.59 4.08
C SER A 33 6.67 -4.61 3.74
N ASP A 34 6.74 -5.72 4.47
CA ASP A 34 7.73 -6.76 4.21
C ASP A 34 7.47 -7.45 2.87
N GLY A 35 6.21 -7.72 2.54
CA GLY A 35 5.83 -8.31 1.27
C GLY A 35 6.19 -7.41 0.10
N TYR A 36 5.93 -6.10 0.21
CA TYR A 36 6.33 -5.12 -0.81
C TYR A 36 7.85 -5.07 -1.00
N ASN A 37 8.62 -5.08 0.10
CA ASN A 37 10.08 -5.05 0.03
C ASN A 37 10.67 -6.37 -0.51
N ASN A 38 10.09 -7.51 -0.13
CA ASN A 38 10.56 -8.84 -0.52
C ASN A 38 10.02 -9.28 -1.90
N GLY A 39 9.00 -8.58 -2.42
CA GLY A 39 8.30 -8.93 -3.66
C GLY A 39 7.41 -10.18 -3.55
N ASN A 40 7.00 -10.56 -2.34
CA ASN A 40 6.17 -11.74 -2.08
C ASN A 40 5.54 -11.64 -0.68
N MET A 41 4.23 -11.84 -0.57
CA MET A 41 3.48 -11.86 0.69
C MET A 41 3.65 -13.17 1.47
N PHE A 42 4.10 -14.26 0.85
CA PHE A 42 4.16 -15.60 1.47
C PHE A 42 5.58 -15.97 1.94
N THR A 43 5.79 -16.00 3.25
CA THR A 43 7.08 -16.27 3.89
C THR A 43 7.66 -17.65 3.54
N ASN A 44 6.80 -18.64 3.32
CA ASN A 44 7.20 -20.00 2.95
C ASN A 44 7.63 -20.14 1.48
N LEU A 45 7.26 -19.18 0.62
CA LEU A 45 7.64 -19.17 -0.79
C LEU A 45 8.84 -18.24 -1.07
N TYR A 46 9.26 -17.45 -0.09
CA TYR A 46 10.38 -16.54 -0.23
C TYR A 46 11.72 -17.25 0.02
N SER A 47 12.63 -17.16 -0.95
CA SER A 47 14.01 -17.63 -0.82
C SER A 47 14.99 -16.48 -1.07
N GLN A 48 15.68 -16.06 0.00
CA GLN A 48 16.63 -14.96 -0.06
C GLN A 48 17.88 -15.36 -0.87
N TYR A 49 18.26 -14.54 -1.85
CA TYR A 49 19.51 -14.76 -2.58
C TYR A 49 20.72 -14.32 -1.75
N LYS A 50 21.54 -15.28 -1.32
CA LYS A 50 22.77 -15.03 -0.53
C LYS A 50 22.47 -14.10 0.66
N ASN A 51 23.18 -12.98 0.76
CA ASN A 51 23.03 -11.94 1.77
C ASN A 51 22.31 -10.70 1.24
N TYR A 52 21.57 -10.80 0.13
CA TYR A 52 20.80 -9.67 -0.42
C TYR A 52 19.78 -9.19 0.59
N ARG A 53 19.84 -7.91 0.95
CA ARG A 53 18.85 -7.27 1.82
C ARG A 53 18.08 -6.26 0.98
N PRO A 54 16.75 -6.42 0.83
CA PRO A 54 15.95 -5.43 0.13
C PRO A 54 16.14 -4.04 0.75
N ALA A 55 16.20 -3.03 -0.11
CA ALA A 55 16.27 -1.66 0.33
C ALA A 55 15.01 -1.32 1.15
N GLN A 56 15.19 -0.70 2.31
CA GLN A 56 14.07 -0.23 3.12
C GLN A 56 13.63 1.11 2.55
N LEU A 57 12.50 1.10 1.86
CA LEU A 57 11.93 2.30 1.28
C LEU A 57 11.32 3.17 2.39
N SER A 58 11.63 4.47 2.35
CA SER A 58 11.07 5.49 3.24
C SER A 58 10.82 6.76 2.45
N GLY A 59 9.62 7.35 2.60
CA GLY A 59 9.32 8.65 2.01
C GLY A 59 9.83 9.80 2.88
N ASN A 60 10.46 10.79 2.26
CA ASN A 60 10.93 12.01 2.90
C ASN A 60 9.80 13.03 3.06
N THR A 61 8.94 13.13 2.05
CA THR A 61 7.78 14.02 2.03
C THR A 61 6.48 13.30 2.39
N GLU A 62 5.43 14.05 2.74
CA GLU A 62 4.08 13.47 2.95
C GLU A 62 3.58 12.75 1.69
N LYS A 63 3.79 13.36 0.50
CA LYS A 63 3.44 12.79 -0.81
C LYS A 63 4.10 11.41 -1.00
N GLU A 64 5.41 11.32 -0.77
CA GLU A 64 6.15 10.05 -0.89
C GLU A 64 5.70 9.01 0.13
N LYS A 65 5.46 9.41 1.39
CA LYS A 65 4.98 8.48 2.43
C LYS A 65 3.61 7.89 2.07
N MET A 66 2.69 8.73 1.60
CA MET A 66 1.37 8.26 1.17
C MET A 66 1.47 7.37 -0.07
N LEU A 67 2.30 7.74 -1.05
CA LEU A 67 2.52 6.93 -2.25
C LEU A 67 3.12 5.55 -1.91
N LEU A 68 4.10 5.52 -1.00
CA LEU A 68 4.71 4.28 -0.52
C LEU A 68 3.70 3.37 0.18
N GLU A 69 2.85 3.93 1.04
CA GLU A 69 1.82 3.16 1.74
C GLU A 69 0.76 2.62 0.78
N ILE A 70 0.33 3.43 -0.20
CA ILE A 70 -0.53 2.96 -1.30
C ILE A 70 0.12 1.77 -2.01
N GLY A 71 1.41 1.86 -2.33
CA GLY A 71 2.16 0.78 -2.97
C GLY A 71 2.14 -0.52 -2.16
N ARG A 72 2.43 -0.43 -0.85
CA ARG A 72 2.46 -1.59 0.05
C ARG A 72 1.12 -2.31 0.14
N ILE A 73 0.04 -1.56 0.39
CA ILE A 73 -1.30 -2.13 0.55
C ILE A 73 -1.84 -2.64 -0.79
N SER A 74 -1.61 -1.91 -1.88
CA SER A 74 -2.03 -2.34 -3.22
C SER A 74 -1.30 -3.61 -3.67
N PHE A 75 0.00 -3.71 -3.37
CA PHE A 75 0.78 -4.92 -3.63
C PHE A 75 0.24 -6.12 -2.85
N ALA A 76 -0.02 -5.96 -1.54
CA ALA A 76 -0.58 -7.04 -0.73
C ALA A 76 -1.92 -7.52 -1.27
N ALA A 77 -2.81 -6.61 -1.68
CA ALA A 77 -4.06 -6.99 -2.34
C ALA A 77 -3.82 -7.74 -3.66
N HIS A 78 -2.89 -7.27 -4.49
CA HIS A 78 -2.59 -7.91 -5.77
C HIS A 78 -2.03 -9.33 -5.60
N ASP A 79 -1.11 -9.52 -4.66
CA ASP A 79 -0.48 -10.83 -4.43
C ASP A 79 -1.47 -11.85 -3.83
N LEU A 80 -2.37 -11.40 -2.94
CA LEU A 80 -3.47 -12.24 -2.46
C LEU A 80 -4.49 -12.57 -3.55
N ASN A 81 -4.73 -11.67 -4.52
CA ASN A 81 -5.57 -11.98 -5.67
C ASN A 81 -4.99 -13.14 -6.49
N LEU A 82 -3.68 -13.11 -6.75
CA LEU A 82 -2.98 -14.19 -7.45
C LEU A 82 -3.05 -15.53 -6.69
N TYR A 83 -2.97 -15.49 -5.36
CA TYR A 83 -3.18 -16.67 -4.53
C TYR A 83 -4.61 -17.23 -4.68
N LEU A 84 -5.61 -16.36 -4.65
CA LEU A 84 -7.03 -16.74 -4.74
C LEU A 84 -7.41 -17.32 -6.11
N ASP A 85 -6.67 -16.99 -7.18
CA ASP A 85 -6.83 -17.66 -8.49
C ASP A 85 -6.58 -19.18 -8.39
N LEU A 86 -5.72 -19.61 -7.47
CA LEU A 86 -5.41 -21.02 -7.21
C LEU A 86 -6.29 -21.63 -6.11
N TYR A 87 -6.66 -20.83 -5.11
CA TYR A 87 -7.41 -21.26 -3.93
C TYR A 87 -8.66 -20.39 -3.69
N PRO A 88 -9.64 -20.40 -4.61
CA PRO A 88 -10.77 -19.44 -4.60
C PRO A 88 -11.73 -19.60 -3.41
N ASN A 89 -11.71 -20.75 -2.74
CA ASN A 89 -12.57 -21.06 -1.60
C ASN A 89 -11.89 -20.77 -0.23
N ASP A 90 -10.68 -20.20 -0.22
CA ASP A 90 -10.05 -19.76 1.03
C ASP A 90 -10.70 -18.45 1.51
N GLU A 91 -11.73 -18.60 2.34
CA GLU A 91 -12.49 -17.47 2.91
C GLU A 91 -11.61 -16.50 3.72
N SER A 92 -10.53 -17.00 4.33
CA SER A 92 -9.62 -16.18 5.14
C SER A 92 -8.80 -15.24 4.26
N MET A 93 -8.24 -15.77 3.18
CA MET A 93 -7.48 -14.98 2.20
C MET A 93 -8.40 -14.05 1.42
N LEU A 94 -9.62 -14.47 1.12
CA LEU A 94 -10.62 -13.62 0.48
C LEU A 94 -11.00 -12.43 1.36
N THR A 95 -11.19 -12.65 2.67
CA THR A 95 -11.47 -11.57 3.62
C THR A 95 -10.31 -10.57 3.67
N LEU A 96 -9.09 -11.07 3.82
CA LEU A 96 -7.89 -10.23 3.88
C LEU A 96 -7.64 -9.46 2.58
N PHE A 97 -7.83 -10.11 1.44
CA PHE A 97 -7.79 -9.47 0.12
C PHE A 97 -8.79 -8.32 0.03
N ASN A 98 -10.04 -8.55 0.45
CA ASN A 98 -11.08 -7.51 0.41
C ASN A 98 -10.73 -6.32 1.31
N ASP A 99 -10.17 -6.58 2.49
CA ASP A 99 -9.69 -5.55 3.41
C ASP A 99 -8.58 -4.70 2.77
N TYR A 100 -7.53 -5.33 2.24
CA TYR A 100 -6.44 -4.60 1.57
C TYR A 100 -6.91 -3.86 0.32
N ARG A 101 -7.76 -4.47 -0.50
CA ARG A 101 -8.35 -3.80 -1.68
C ARG A 101 -9.12 -2.55 -1.29
N LYS A 102 -9.94 -2.62 -0.24
CA LYS A 102 -10.71 -1.47 0.26
C LYS A 102 -9.78 -0.39 0.82
N SER A 103 -8.81 -0.77 1.65
CA SER A 103 -7.84 0.17 2.21
C SER A 103 -6.97 0.84 1.15
N ALA A 104 -6.55 0.12 0.10
CA ALA A 104 -5.84 0.69 -1.03
C ALA A 104 -6.67 1.78 -1.72
N ASN A 105 -7.94 1.51 -2.02
CA ASN A 105 -8.84 2.48 -2.64
C ASN A 105 -9.07 3.72 -1.76
N GLU A 106 -9.21 3.53 -0.44
CA GLU A 106 -9.35 4.65 0.52
C GLU A 106 -8.08 5.51 0.56
N LEU A 107 -6.89 4.90 0.58
CA LEU A 107 -5.62 5.62 0.55
C LEU A 107 -5.41 6.38 -0.76
N ILE A 108 -5.75 5.77 -1.90
CA ILE A 108 -5.71 6.41 -3.22
C ILE A 108 -6.63 7.63 -3.22
N SER A 109 -7.87 7.49 -2.75
CA SER A 109 -8.80 8.62 -2.66
C SER A 109 -8.26 9.76 -1.80
N GLN A 110 -7.66 9.46 -0.64
CA GLN A 110 -7.04 10.46 0.22
C GLN A 110 -5.83 11.15 -0.42
N TYR A 111 -5.01 10.40 -1.15
CA TYR A 111 -3.89 10.95 -1.92
C TYR A 111 -4.39 11.90 -3.00
N GLU A 112 -5.40 11.49 -3.76
CA GLU A 112 -5.90 12.26 -4.91
C GLU A 112 -6.56 13.57 -4.51
N VAL A 113 -7.21 13.61 -3.33
CA VAL A 113 -7.71 14.86 -2.74
C VAL A 113 -6.59 15.86 -2.45
N LYS A 114 -5.40 15.39 -2.07
CA LYS A 114 -4.27 16.25 -1.66
C LYS A 114 -3.33 16.61 -2.81
N PHE A 115 -3.00 15.64 -3.65
CA PHE A 115 -1.89 15.75 -4.61
C PHE A 115 -2.32 15.62 -6.07
N GLY A 116 -3.58 15.30 -6.33
CA GLY A 116 -4.11 15.09 -7.68
C GLY A 116 -4.08 13.63 -8.13
N PRO A 117 -4.49 13.36 -9.39
CA PRO A 117 -4.82 12.03 -9.88
C PRO A 117 -3.63 11.08 -9.85
N LEU A 118 -3.83 9.87 -9.33
CA LEU A 118 -2.79 8.84 -9.33
C LEU A 118 -2.92 7.91 -10.54
N ASN A 119 -4.14 7.69 -11.03
CA ASN A 119 -4.41 6.80 -12.17
C ASN A 119 -5.47 7.42 -13.11
N ILE A 120 -5.68 6.75 -14.26
CA ILE A 120 -6.62 7.20 -15.31
C ILE A 120 -8.09 7.10 -14.91
N VAL A 121 -8.42 6.33 -13.86
CA VAL A 121 -9.79 6.18 -13.35
C VAL A 121 -10.08 7.12 -12.17
N SER A 122 -9.18 8.05 -11.89
CA SER A 122 -9.33 9.01 -10.79
C SER A 122 -10.50 9.96 -11.03
N ASN A 123 -11.40 10.05 -10.05
CA ASN A 123 -12.47 11.05 -10.04
C ASN A 123 -11.93 12.48 -10.04
N SER A 124 -10.67 12.70 -9.62
CA SER A 124 -10.05 14.02 -9.65
C SER A 124 -9.79 14.56 -11.07
N LEU A 125 -9.99 13.72 -12.10
CA LEU A 125 -9.93 14.07 -13.52
C LEU A 125 -11.25 14.58 -14.09
N GLU A 126 -12.38 14.39 -13.40
CA GLU A 126 -13.71 14.68 -13.95
C GLU A 126 -13.96 16.19 -14.16
N ASN A 127 -13.29 17.05 -13.36
CA ASN A 127 -13.59 18.47 -13.30
C ASN A 127 -12.33 19.32 -13.51
N GLY A 128 -12.37 20.20 -14.51
CA GLY A 128 -11.31 21.16 -14.83
C GLY A 128 -10.37 20.72 -15.97
N PRO A 129 -9.30 21.48 -16.27
CA PRO A 129 -8.34 21.12 -17.32
C PRO A 129 -7.68 19.76 -16.99
N PHE A 130 -7.42 18.97 -18.02
CA PHE A 130 -6.88 17.61 -17.87
C PHE A 130 -5.55 17.61 -17.11
N LYS A 131 -5.58 17.20 -15.84
CA LYS A 131 -4.47 17.40 -14.89
C LYS A 131 -3.16 16.70 -15.28
N TRP A 132 -3.21 15.62 -16.06
CA TRP A 132 -2.01 14.88 -16.48
C TRP A 132 -1.11 15.65 -17.45
N ILE A 133 -1.64 16.70 -18.10
CA ILE A 133 -0.81 17.59 -18.94
C ILE A 133 0.09 18.50 -18.10
N ASN A 134 -0.22 18.66 -16.81
CA ASN A 134 0.50 19.54 -15.90
C ASN A 134 1.33 18.70 -14.92
N GLY A 135 2.63 18.99 -14.84
CA GLY A 135 3.48 18.46 -13.78
C GLY A 135 3.24 19.18 -12.44
N PRO A 136 3.79 18.65 -11.33
CA PRO A 136 4.54 17.40 -11.27
C PRO A 136 3.64 16.16 -11.29
N TRP A 137 4.09 15.11 -11.96
CA TRP A 137 3.42 13.81 -11.87
C TRP A 137 3.56 13.17 -10.47
N PRO A 138 2.69 12.20 -10.13
CA PRO A 138 2.74 11.54 -8.82
C PRO A 138 4.10 10.94 -8.47
N TRP A 139 4.85 10.46 -9.46
CA TRP A 139 6.20 9.89 -9.32
C TRP A 139 7.34 10.87 -9.59
N GLU A 140 7.05 12.12 -9.94
CA GLU A 140 8.08 13.14 -10.17
C GLU A 140 8.46 13.84 -8.86
N ASP A 141 9.76 14.06 -8.71
CA ASP A 141 10.36 14.86 -7.66
C ASP A 141 10.78 16.22 -8.25
N ILE A 142 10.17 17.30 -7.77
CA ILE A 142 10.41 18.66 -8.28
C ILE A 142 11.82 19.15 -7.90
N ASN A 143 12.48 18.53 -6.91
CA ASN A 143 13.73 19.01 -6.35
C ASN A 143 15.00 18.50 -7.09
N ASN A 144 14.85 17.77 -8.19
CA ASN A 144 15.96 17.22 -8.99
C ASN A 144 16.13 17.91 -10.36
N VAL A 145 15.86 19.22 -10.44
CA VAL A 145 16.16 20.06 -11.63
C VAL A 145 17.12 21.18 -11.26
#